data_AF-A0A3M1BS05-F1
#
_entry.id   AF-A0A3M1BS05-F1
#
_cell.length_a   1.000
_cell.length_b   1.000
_cell.length_c   1.000
_cell.angle_alpha   90.00
_cell.angle_beta   90.00
_cell.angle_gamma   90.00
#
_symmetry.space_group_name_H-M   'P 1'
#
loop_
_entity.id
_entity.type
_entity.pdbx_description
1 polymer ?
#
loop_
_entity_poly.entity_id
_entity_poly.type
_entity_poly.pdbx_seq_one_letter_code
_entity_poly.pdbx_strand_id
1 'polypeptide(L)'
;MSWPFTMPGWEGLLDYFGPLKQFRSTGRFAWIFYFVANLMAVTLIYHWVKRWKKRPAGIAMMVLCLTVLGLEAWQFSNCGAYYHDYKLREIAEMKDGQRFSDSDIDWRRYQAVVPLPYYNVGSDHFFSAGGAESVQKSLILSVQSGLPVTGAMLTRSSPWQAFLQHQLVTEPYRLPAIIKDYPSQKPLLLLFSHVLSPADEGKWDHLKEYSEPVLEGDSWTVYESPLPAFAQRIKQRVDSLRSEAKDRNVFYNDGFYASADSMAFIYRSLDEFSSEKSYRGGGAAELVGPSYQTVCVDSLPGGAGGMDYTLSLWVYVREPGQGTSTIFLKEYDQSGRELQQRTYGIGFQASVYDPKGWVLLECPFKSVGESSKIEVGLRWPKADENQKIWVDEVLLKPAGLDLIRETSGEFWWNNRHWKLENALPRLND
;
A
#
# COMPACT_ATOMS: atom_id res chain seq x y z
N MET A 1 -2.16 25.89 8.52
CA MET A 1 -1.72 27.02 9.34
C MET A 1 -0.64 26.55 10.31
N SER A 2 0.64 26.66 10.02
CA SER A 2 1.73 26.24 10.92
C SER A 2 2.73 27.38 11.12
N TRP A 3 2.19 28.60 11.17
CA TRP A 3 2.91 29.82 11.44
C TRP A 3 3.44 29.83 12.89
N PRO A 4 4.69 30.26 13.15
CA PRO A 4 5.66 30.85 12.20
C PRO A 4 6.58 29.84 11.48
N PHE A 5 6.45 28.53 11.75
CA PHE A 5 7.38 27.48 11.30
C PHE A 5 7.39 27.20 9.78
N THR A 6 6.50 27.83 9.02
CA THR A 6 6.44 27.72 7.54
C THR A 6 6.89 29.00 6.84
N MET A 7 7.41 29.99 7.57
CA MET A 7 8.02 31.15 6.95
C MET A 7 9.44 30.82 6.46
N PRO A 8 9.82 31.28 5.25
CA PRO A 8 11.20 31.25 4.78
C PRO A 8 12.18 31.81 5.82
N GLY A 9 13.12 31.00 6.29
CA GLY A 9 14.16 31.34 7.27
C GLY A 9 13.80 31.08 8.74
N TRP A 10 12.57 30.67 9.04
CA TRP A 10 12.09 30.37 10.41
C TRP A 10 11.73 28.89 10.58
N GLU A 11 11.98 28.05 9.57
CA GLU A 11 11.67 26.61 9.60
C GLU A 11 12.46 25.87 10.69
N GLY A 12 13.70 26.29 10.93
CA GLY A 12 14.58 25.71 11.95
C GLY A 12 14.14 25.98 13.40
N LEU A 13 13.19 26.90 13.63
CA LEU A 13 12.66 27.11 14.99
C LEU A 13 11.99 25.86 15.53
N LEU A 14 11.42 25.02 14.67
CA LEU A 14 10.76 23.79 15.10
C LEU A 14 11.72 22.81 15.79
N ASP A 15 13.00 22.85 15.46
CA ASP A 15 14.02 21.97 16.03
C ASP A 15 14.30 22.26 17.51
N TYR A 16 13.99 23.48 17.98
CA TYR A 16 14.16 23.90 19.37
C TYR A 16 12.97 23.56 20.27
N PHE A 17 11.83 23.12 19.71
CA PHE A 17 10.60 22.84 20.47
C PHE A 17 10.55 21.46 21.12
N GLY A 18 11.63 20.67 21.01
CA GLY A 18 11.81 19.41 21.75
C GLY A 18 10.63 18.43 21.56
N PRO A 19 9.96 17.97 22.64
CA PRO A 19 8.85 17.00 22.56
C PRO A 19 7.68 17.45 21.67
N LEU A 20 7.46 18.76 21.49
CA LEU A 20 6.35 19.28 20.70
C LEU A 20 6.54 19.03 19.19
N LYS A 21 7.76 18.71 18.73
CA LYS A 21 8.04 18.26 17.35
C LYS A 21 7.34 16.93 17.02
N GLN A 22 6.92 16.16 18.02
CA GLN A 22 6.19 14.90 17.80
C GLN A 22 4.76 15.12 17.29
N PHE A 23 4.20 16.34 17.37
CA PHE A 23 2.92 16.64 16.76
C PHE A 23 3.08 16.78 15.23
N ARG A 24 2.73 15.71 14.50
CA ARG A 24 2.77 15.62 13.03
C ARG A 24 1.97 16.70 12.30
N SER A 25 1.11 17.45 12.99
CA SER A 25 0.37 18.59 12.47
C SER A 25 0.44 19.76 13.47
N THR A 26 1.49 20.57 13.36
CA THR A 26 1.65 21.82 14.12
C THR A 26 0.52 22.81 13.89
N GLY A 27 -0.25 22.65 12.80
CA GLY A 27 -1.44 23.45 12.57
C GLY A 27 -2.61 23.19 13.50
N ARG A 28 -2.56 22.12 14.30
CA ARG A 28 -3.46 21.94 15.44
C ARG A 28 -3.19 22.89 16.60
N PHE A 29 -2.18 23.76 16.52
CA PHE A 29 -1.99 24.86 17.47
C PHE A 29 -2.45 26.20 16.89
N ALA A 30 -2.77 26.25 15.59
CA ALA A 30 -3.23 27.46 14.95
C ALA A 30 -4.65 27.87 15.34
N TRP A 31 -5.49 26.96 15.88
CA TRP A 31 -6.81 27.34 16.37
C TRP A 31 -6.70 28.36 17.52
N ILE A 32 -5.71 28.22 18.40
CA ILE A 32 -5.47 29.19 19.48
C ILE A 32 -5.18 30.56 18.87
N PHE A 33 -4.30 30.61 17.87
CA PHE A 33 -4.01 31.85 17.14
C PHE A 33 -5.23 32.40 16.40
N TYR A 34 -6.03 31.54 15.77
CA TYR A 34 -7.27 31.94 15.09
C TYR A 34 -8.25 32.60 16.07
N PHE A 35 -8.52 31.98 17.22
CA PHE A 35 -9.45 32.53 18.20
C PHE A 35 -8.89 33.77 18.92
N VAL A 36 -7.62 33.74 19.33
CA VAL A 36 -6.98 34.87 20.01
C VAL A 36 -6.84 36.07 19.06
N ALA A 37 -6.42 35.86 17.81
CA ALA A 37 -6.29 36.94 16.83
C ALA A 37 -7.65 37.55 16.48
N ASN A 38 -8.70 36.74 16.31
CA ASN A 38 -10.04 37.25 16.07
C ASN A 38 -10.58 38.03 17.29
N LEU A 39 -10.37 37.55 18.51
CA LEU A 39 -10.75 38.28 19.72
C LEU A 39 -9.97 39.60 19.87
N MET A 40 -8.66 39.58 19.57
CA MET A 40 -7.83 40.78 19.52
C MET A 40 -8.29 41.76 18.44
N ALA A 41 -8.61 41.28 17.24
CA ALA A 41 -9.13 42.12 16.17
C ALA A 41 -10.44 42.82 16.59
N VAL A 42 -11.40 42.07 17.14
CA VAL A 42 -12.67 42.62 17.63
C VAL A 42 -12.44 43.67 18.73
N THR A 43 -11.58 43.38 19.70
CA THR A 43 -11.27 44.33 20.78
C THR A 43 -10.56 45.58 20.25
N LEU A 44 -9.59 45.44 19.34
CA LEU A 44 -8.89 46.58 18.72
C LEU A 44 -9.86 47.44 17.90
N ILE A 45 -10.71 46.82 17.09
CA ILE A 45 -11.78 47.49 16.32
C ILE A 45 -12.69 48.25 17.28
N TYR A 46 -13.15 47.63 18.38
CA TYR A 46 -13.98 48.30 19.37
C TYR A 46 -13.30 49.55 19.96
N HIS A 47 -12.02 49.45 20.34
CA HIS A 47 -11.26 50.60 20.86
C HIS A 47 -11.04 51.70 19.80
N TRP A 48 -10.82 51.33 18.55
CA TRP A 48 -10.65 52.28 17.44
C TRP A 48 -11.95 53.03 17.14
N VAL A 49 -13.08 52.32 17.10
CA VAL A 49 -14.41 52.90 16.94
C VAL A 49 -14.74 53.87 18.07
N LYS A 50 -14.39 53.54 19.33
CA LYS A 50 -14.58 54.44 20.48
C LYS A 50 -13.77 55.74 20.37
N ARG A 51 -12.62 55.72 19.69
CA ARG A 51 -11.73 56.89 19.50
C ARG A 51 -12.12 57.79 18.34
N TRP A 52 -13.02 57.37 17.46
CA TRP A 52 -13.43 58.18 16.31
C TRP A 52 -14.37 59.31 16.73
N LYS A 53 -13.98 60.56 16.41
CA LYS A 53 -14.79 61.77 16.69
C LYS A 53 -16.15 61.77 15.97
N LYS A 54 -16.25 61.10 14.82
CA LYS A 54 -17.52 60.93 14.07
C LYS A 54 -18.11 59.55 14.35
N ARG A 55 -19.01 59.49 15.35
CA ARG A 55 -19.74 58.29 15.77
C ARG A 55 -20.34 57.43 14.64
N PRO A 56 -20.99 57.99 13.58
CA PRO A 56 -21.62 57.14 12.57
C PRO A 56 -20.63 56.34 11.71
N ALA A 57 -19.44 56.89 11.44
CA ALA A 57 -18.42 56.19 10.64
C ALA A 57 -17.86 54.96 11.38
N GLY A 58 -17.67 55.08 12.71
CA GLY A 58 -17.15 53.98 13.52
C GLY A 58 -18.15 52.83 13.64
N ILE A 59 -19.44 53.17 13.78
CA ILE A 59 -20.53 52.20 13.77
C ILE A 59 -20.60 51.50 12.40
N ALA A 60 -20.50 52.24 11.29
CA ALA A 60 -20.50 51.65 9.95
C ALA A 60 -19.34 50.66 9.73
N MET A 61 -18.14 50.98 10.24
CA MET A 61 -16.98 50.09 10.17
C MET A 61 -17.20 48.82 11.02
N MET A 62 -17.73 48.95 12.23
CA MET A 62 -18.06 47.81 13.09
C MET A 62 -19.10 46.89 12.43
N VAL A 63 -20.15 47.47 11.86
CA VAL A 63 -21.17 46.72 11.10
C VAL A 63 -20.54 46.03 9.90
N LEU A 64 -19.67 46.69 9.14
CA LEU A 64 -18.97 46.08 8.02
C LEU A 64 -18.13 44.87 8.47
N CYS A 65 -17.34 44.99 9.54
CA CYS A 65 -16.56 43.87 10.07
C CYS A 65 -17.45 42.70 10.54
N LEU A 66 -18.53 42.97 11.26
CA LEU A 66 -19.47 41.93 11.69
C LEU A 66 -20.18 41.29 10.51
N THR A 67 -20.53 42.06 9.47
CA THR A 67 -21.12 41.54 8.24
C THR A 67 -20.12 40.67 7.48
N VAL A 68 -18.84 41.06 7.38
CA VAL A 68 -17.81 40.24 6.74
C VAL A 68 -17.61 38.92 7.50
N LEU A 69 -17.50 38.96 8.83
CA LEU A 69 -17.39 37.75 9.66
C LEU A 69 -18.66 36.89 9.59
N GLY A 70 -19.84 37.51 9.56
CA GLY A 70 -21.12 36.83 9.41
C GLY A 70 -21.27 36.18 8.04
N LEU A 71 -20.81 36.84 6.97
CA LEU A 71 -20.79 36.29 5.61
C LEU A 71 -19.78 35.15 5.50
N GLU A 72 -18.61 35.24 6.12
CA GLU A 72 -17.64 34.15 6.18
C GLU A 72 -18.22 32.95 6.93
N ALA A 73 -18.84 33.16 8.10
CA ALA A 73 -19.48 32.10 8.87
C ALA A 73 -20.65 31.47 8.11
N TRP A 74 -21.47 32.29 7.44
CA TRP A 74 -22.58 31.84 6.60
C TRP A 74 -22.07 31.07 5.37
N GLN A 75 -21.03 31.56 4.69
CA GLN A 75 -20.36 30.88 3.59
C GLN A 75 -19.72 29.57 4.07
N PHE A 76 -19.11 29.54 5.25
CA PHE A 76 -18.54 28.31 5.79
C PHE A 76 -19.64 27.29 6.12
N SER A 77 -20.78 27.76 6.60
CA SER A 77 -21.94 26.93 6.92
C SER A 77 -22.71 26.44 5.67
N ASN A 78 -22.75 27.24 4.59
CA ASN A 78 -23.58 26.97 3.40
C ASN A 78 -22.80 26.68 2.10
N CYS A 79 -21.62 27.26 1.92
CA CYS A 79 -20.73 27.02 0.76
C CYS A 79 -19.64 25.98 1.07
N GLY A 80 -19.54 25.51 2.31
CA GLY A 80 -18.75 24.33 2.62
C GLY A 80 -19.36 23.12 1.90
N ALA A 81 -18.89 22.82 0.69
CA ALA A 81 -19.14 21.59 -0.08
C ALA A 81 -18.86 20.28 0.70
N TYR A 82 -18.50 20.39 1.98
CA TYR A 82 -18.26 19.31 2.93
C TYR A 82 -19.46 18.96 3.83
N TYR A 83 -20.44 19.85 4.04
CA TYR A 83 -21.48 19.65 5.06
C TYR A 83 -22.88 19.28 4.53
N HIS A 84 -23.12 19.37 3.23
CA HIS A 84 -24.49 19.32 2.69
C HIS A 84 -25.06 17.93 2.40
N ASP A 85 -24.36 16.83 2.68
CA ASP A 85 -24.96 15.48 2.50
C ASP A 85 -24.62 14.43 3.59
N TYR A 86 -23.92 14.82 4.65
CA TYR A 86 -23.80 13.97 5.84
C TYR A 86 -25.01 14.20 6.77
N LYS A 87 -26.20 13.79 6.33
CA LYS A 87 -27.14 13.28 7.34
C LYS A 87 -26.37 12.21 8.11
N LEU A 88 -26.37 12.27 9.45
CA LEU A 88 -25.83 11.20 10.27
C LEU A 88 -26.51 9.91 9.81
N ARG A 89 -25.82 9.14 8.96
CA ARG A 89 -26.33 7.86 8.47
C ARG A 89 -26.28 6.93 9.65
N GLU A 90 -27.46 6.51 10.07
CA GLU A 90 -27.58 5.53 11.11
C GLU A 90 -26.94 4.23 10.61
N ILE A 91 -26.01 3.69 11.39
CA ILE A 91 -25.31 2.45 11.04
C ILE A 91 -26.21 1.31 11.48
N ALA A 92 -26.65 0.47 10.53
CA ALA A 92 -27.59 -0.63 10.78
C ALA A 92 -27.15 -1.52 11.94
N GLU A 93 -25.86 -1.89 11.97
CA GLU A 93 -25.29 -2.81 12.95
C GLU A 93 -25.13 -2.20 14.35
N MET A 94 -25.55 -0.95 14.56
CA MET A 94 -25.63 -0.35 15.90
C MET A 94 -27.04 -0.42 16.49
N LYS A 95 -28.05 -0.73 15.67
CA LYS A 95 -29.46 -0.87 16.07
C LYS A 95 -29.71 -2.21 16.76
N ASP A 96 -30.58 -2.20 17.78
CA ASP A 96 -31.02 -3.44 18.43
C ASP A 96 -31.70 -4.38 17.43
N GLY A 97 -31.35 -5.66 17.49
CA GLY A 97 -31.82 -6.70 16.55
C GLY A 97 -31.04 -6.76 15.24
N GLN A 98 -30.08 -5.87 15.02
CA GLN A 98 -29.22 -5.84 13.82
C GLN A 98 -27.73 -5.82 14.18
N ARG A 99 -27.37 -5.86 15.47
CA ARG A 99 -25.97 -5.91 15.89
C ARG A 99 -25.36 -7.25 15.52
N PHE A 100 -24.05 -7.29 15.32
CA PHE A 100 -23.31 -8.55 15.25
C PHE A 100 -23.52 -9.38 16.51
N SER A 101 -23.60 -8.74 17.68
CA SER A 101 -23.89 -9.41 18.96
C SER A 101 -25.28 -10.05 19.03
N ASP A 102 -26.22 -9.66 18.18
CA ASP A 102 -27.59 -10.19 18.16
C ASP A 102 -27.70 -11.45 17.28
N SER A 103 -26.63 -11.81 16.57
CA SER A 103 -26.57 -13.04 15.78
C SER A 103 -26.34 -14.29 16.65
N ASP A 104 -26.69 -15.45 16.13
CA ASP A 104 -26.50 -16.76 16.80
C ASP A 104 -25.04 -17.26 16.80
N ILE A 105 -24.08 -16.41 16.39
CA ILE A 105 -22.68 -16.80 16.24
C ILE A 105 -21.97 -16.81 17.59
N ASP A 106 -21.36 -17.94 17.93
CA ASP A 106 -20.41 -18.01 19.05
C ASP A 106 -19.07 -17.40 18.67
N TRP A 107 -18.92 -16.10 18.91
CA TRP A 107 -17.71 -15.33 18.64
C TRP A 107 -16.45 -15.88 19.33
N ARG A 108 -16.58 -16.65 20.42
CA ARG A 108 -15.44 -17.22 21.16
C ARG A 108 -14.71 -18.30 20.38
N ARG A 109 -15.31 -18.84 19.32
CA ARG A 109 -14.69 -19.82 18.43
C ARG A 109 -13.57 -19.24 17.57
N TYR A 110 -13.57 -17.93 17.36
CA TYR A 110 -12.61 -17.24 16.51
C TYR A 110 -11.54 -16.54 17.34
N GLN A 111 -10.44 -16.12 16.69
CA GLN A 111 -9.37 -15.38 17.38
C GLN A 111 -9.14 -13.95 16.91
N ALA A 112 -9.47 -13.63 15.66
CA ALA A 112 -9.32 -12.28 15.13
C ALA A 112 -10.14 -12.10 13.84
N VAL A 113 -10.32 -10.83 13.47
CA VAL A 113 -11.03 -10.40 12.27
C VAL A 113 -10.03 -9.81 11.29
N VAL A 114 -10.04 -10.31 10.06
CA VAL A 114 -9.28 -9.79 8.92
C VAL A 114 -10.23 -8.99 8.03
N PRO A 115 -10.13 -7.65 8.01
CA PRO A 115 -10.99 -6.81 7.19
C PRO A 115 -10.54 -6.80 5.74
N LEU A 116 -11.48 -6.81 4.81
CA LEU A 116 -11.25 -6.78 3.37
C LEU A 116 -12.23 -5.77 2.73
N PRO A 117 -11.78 -4.80 1.90
CA PRO A 117 -10.38 -4.47 1.58
C PRO A 117 -9.50 -4.24 2.80
N TYR A 118 -8.29 -4.79 2.76
CA TYR A 118 -7.38 -4.72 3.91
C TYR A 118 -6.91 -3.30 4.16
N TYR A 119 -6.68 -2.95 5.43
CA TYR A 119 -6.08 -1.65 5.79
C TYR A 119 -4.88 -1.81 6.70
N ASN A 120 -3.80 -1.12 6.33
CA ASN A 120 -2.63 -0.90 7.15
C ASN A 120 -2.08 0.51 6.87
N VAL A 121 -2.18 1.40 7.84
CA VAL A 121 -1.74 2.79 7.75
C VAL A 121 -0.82 3.11 8.91
N GLY A 122 0.26 3.83 8.59
CA GLY A 122 1.21 4.40 9.55
C GLY A 122 2.35 3.49 9.97
N SER A 123 2.67 2.48 9.15
CA SER A 123 3.94 1.74 9.24
C SER A 123 5.12 2.47 8.59
N ASP A 124 4.85 3.54 7.84
CA ASP A 124 5.78 4.28 6.97
C ASP A 124 6.48 3.41 5.88
N HIS A 125 6.17 2.11 5.79
CA HIS A 125 6.74 1.17 4.81
C HIS A 125 5.70 0.71 3.80
N PHE A 126 4.58 0.21 4.31
CA PHE A 126 3.50 -0.35 3.51
C PHE A 126 2.23 0.41 3.82
N PHE A 127 1.49 0.73 2.77
CA PHE A 127 0.27 1.50 2.89
C PHE A 127 -0.87 0.79 2.19
N SER A 128 -1.94 0.56 2.93
CA SER A 128 -3.22 0.16 2.39
C SER A 128 -4.32 0.90 3.15
N ALA A 129 -5.10 1.70 2.44
CA ALA A 129 -6.14 2.52 3.06
C ALA A 129 -7.38 1.70 3.48
N GLY A 130 -7.57 0.53 2.87
CA GLY A 130 -8.81 -0.25 2.91
C GLY A 130 -10.01 0.49 2.35
N GLY A 131 -11.19 -0.11 2.53
CA GLY A 131 -12.48 0.49 2.19
C GLY A 131 -13.13 1.11 3.43
N ALA A 132 -13.80 2.25 3.28
CA ALA A 132 -14.47 2.93 4.39
C ALA A 132 -15.42 1.99 5.16
N GLU A 133 -16.15 1.14 4.43
CA GLU A 133 -17.04 0.13 5.01
C GLU A 133 -16.26 -0.97 5.73
N SER A 134 -15.23 -1.55 5.12
CA SER A 134 -14.39 -2.58 5.78
C SER A 134 -13.79 -2.09 7.11
N VAL A 135 -13.34 -0.83 7.17
CA VAL A 135 -12.84 -0.19 8.39
C VAL A 135 -13.98 -0.05 9.41
N GLN A 136 -15.11 0.52 9.01
CA GLN A 136 -16.24 0.74 9.91
C GLN A 136 -16.79 -0.57 10.48
N LYS A 137 -17.11 -1.55 9.64
CA LYS A 137 -17.75 -2.80 10.03
C LYS A 137 -16.82 -3.66 10.89
N SER A 138 -15.52 -3.73 10.56
CA SER A 138 -14.57 -4.50 11.37
C SER A 138 -14.40 -3.93 12.78
N LEU A 139 -14.38 -2.61 12.94
CA LEU A 139 -14.33 -1.98 14.27
C LEU A 139 -15.61 -2.20 15.06
N ILE A 140 -16.78 -2.12 14.43
CA ILE A 140 -18.07 -2.40 15.10
C ILE A 140 -18.13 -3.86 15.53
N LEU A 141 -17.81 -4.80 14.64
CA LEU A 141 -17.76 -6.22 14.95
C LEU A 141 -16.78 -6.50 16.09
N SER A 142 -15.60 -5.88 16.08
CA SER A 142 -14.61 -5.99 17.16
C SER A 142 -15.16 -5.55 18.52
N VAL A 143 -15.81 -4.38 18.58
CA VAL A 143 -16.39 -3.86 19.83
C VAL A 143 -17.52 -4.75 20.34
N GLN A 144 -18.36 -5.28 19.45
CA GLN A 144 -19.53 -6.09 19.82
C GLN A 144 -19.17 -7.54 20.18
N SER A 145 -18.19 -8.13 19.51
CA SER A 145 -17.77 -9.52 19.73
C SER A 145 -16.62 -9.68 20.75
N GLY A 146 -15.84 -8.63 20.96
CA GLY A 146 -14.59 -8.67 21.71
C GLY A 146 -13.39 -9.23 20.93
N LEU A 147 -13.55 -9.56 19.65
CA LEU A 147 -12.45 -10.07 18.81
C LEU A 147 -11.52 -8.93 18.36
N PRO A 148 -10.19 -9.12 18.41
CA PRO A 148 -9.24 -8.15 17.84
C PRO A 148 -9.31 -8.12 16.30
N VAL A 149 -8.89 -7.00 15.71
CA VAL A 149 -8.81 -6.81 14.26
C VAL A 149 -7.34 -6.80 13.83
N THR A 150 -7.01 -7.47 12.73
CA THR A 150 -5.62 -7.50 12.20
C THR A 150 -5.26 -6.22 11.44
N GLY A 151 -6.26 -5.56 10.85
CA GLY A 151 -6.11 -4.25 10.21
C GLY A 151 -5.70 -3.17 11.21
N ALA A 152 -4.79 -2.28 10.79
CA ALA A 152 -4.22 -1.26 11.66
C ALA A 152 -4.24 0.11 10.99
N MET A 153 -4.85 1.10 11.63
CA MET A 153 -4.78 2.50 11.19
C MET A 153 -4.26 3.34 12.35
N LEU A 154 -2.95 3.23 12.60
CA LEU A 154 -2.26 3.81 13.76
C LEU A 154 -1.16 4.76 13.32
N THR A 155 -0.68 5.63 14.20
CA THR A 155 0.35 6.62 13.82
C THR A 155 1.79 6.09 13.84
N ARG A 156 2.01 4.94 14.47
CA ARG A 156 3.33 4.29 14.68
C ARG A 156 3.18 2.77 14.68
N SER A 157 2.72 2.20 13.58
CA SER A 157 2.64 0.75 13.44
C SER A 157 4.05 0.19 13.23
N SER A 158 4.36 -0.96 13.83
CA SER A 158 5.62 -1.65 13.57
C SER A 158 5.73 -2.00 12.07
N PRO A 159 6.79 -1.58 11.36
CA PRO A 159 6.96 -1.92 9.95
C PRO A 159 6.97 -3.43 9.71
N TRP A 160 7.58 -4.17 10.63
CA TRP A 160 7.64 -5.62 10.52
C TRP A 160 6.31 -6.29 10.79
N GLN A 161 5.53 -5.81 11.76
CA GLN A 161 4.17 -6.32 11.94
C GLN A 161 3.31 -6.00 10.72
N ALA A 162 3.41 -4.79 10.15
CA ALA A 162 2.70 -4.45 8.92
C ALA A 162 3.08 -5.40 7.76
N PHE A 163 4.38 -5.65 7.56
CA PHE A 163 4.88 -6.62 6.57
C PHE A 163 4.22 -7.99 6.75
N LEU A 164 4.28 -8.55 7.96
CA LEU A 164 3.76 -9.88 8.25
C LEU A 164 2.24 -9.96 8.11
N GLN A 165 1.53 -8.89 8.50
CA GLN A 165 0.08 -8.82 8.40
C GLN A 165 -0.39 -8.75 6.93
N HIS A 166 0.36 -8.06 6.06
CA HIS A 166 0.06 -8.04 4.62
C HIS A 166 0.10 -9.43 3.99
N GLN A 167 0.92 -10.35 4.51
CA GLN A 167 0.94 -11.75 4.04
C GLN A 167 -0.41 -12.46 4.18
N LEU A 168 -1.26 -12.04 5.12
CA LEU A 168 -2.60 -12.63 5.31
C LEU A 168 -3.55 -12.37 4.14
N VAL A 169 -3.29 -11.32 3.36
CA VAL A 169 -4.26 -10.82 2.36
C VAL A 169 -3.69 -10.75 0.95
N THR A 170 -2.38 -10.89 0.79
CA THR A 170 -1.74 -10.98 -0.52
C THR A 170 -2.00 -12.34 -1.15
N GLU A 171 -1.77 -12.45 -2.46
CA GLU A 171 -1.97 -13.69 -3.20
C GLU A 171 -1.25 -14.90 -2.55
N PRO A 172 -1.75 -16.14 -2.75
CA PRO A 172 -1.20 -17.32 -2.10
C PRO A 172 0.25 -17.63 -2.51
N TYR A 173 1.21 -17.12 -1.74
CA TYR A 173 2.64 -17.21 -2.05
C TYR A 173 3.50 -17.89 -0.96
N ARG A 174 3.37 -17.39 0.27
CA ARG A 174 4.06 -17.92 1.46
C ARG A 174 3.04 -18.09 2.56
N LEU A 175 3.26 -19.10 3.41
CA LEU A 175 2.48 -19.19 4.63
C LEU A 175 2.72 -17.91 5.45
N PRO A 176 1.67 -17.16 5.82
CA PRO A 176 1.84 -15.92 6.58
C PRO A 176 2.57 -16.20 7.89
N ALA A 177 3.74 -15.58 8.08
CA ALA A 177 4.58 -15.94 9.23
C ALA A 177 3.97 -15.49 10.56
N ILE A 178 3.09 -14.48 10.54
CA ILE A 178 2.33 -14.02 11.73
C ILE A 178 1.48 -15.12 12.37
N ILE A 179 1.08 -16.16 11.61
CA ILE A 179 0.28 -17.27 12.13
C ILE A 179 1.01 -18.00 13.27
N LYS A 180 2.35 -18.02 13.26
CA LYS A 180 3.16 -18.65 14.32
C LYS A 180 3.09 -17.89 15.64
N ASP A 181 2.77 -16.59 15.59
CA ASP A 181 2.69 -15.72 16.75
C ASP A 181 1.28 -15.73 17.38
N TYR A 182 0.32 -16.41 16.74
CA TYR A 182 -1.05 -16.48 17.24
C TYR A 182 -1.15 -17.39 18.48
N PRO A 183 -1.95 -16.98 19.49
CA PRO A 183 -2.05 -17.70 20.75
C PRO A 183 -2.83 -19.02 20.64
N SER A 184 -3.51 -19.26 19.51
CA SER A 184 -4.35 -20.44 19.31
C SER A 184 -4.48 -20.83 17.85
N GLN A 185 -5.02 -22.04 17.60
CA GLN A 185 -5.33 -22.55 16.26
C GLN A 185 -6.78 -22.25 15.84
N LYS A 186 -7.47 -21.33 16.54
CA LYS A 186 -8.84 -20.94 16.20
C LYS A 186 -8.90 -20.32 14.79
N PRO A 187 -10.02 -20.45 14.06
CA PRO A 187 -10.18 -19.79 12.78
C PRO A 187 -10.11 -18.26 12.89
N LEU A 188 -9.77 -17.63 11.77
CA LEU A 188 -9.93 -16.19 11.55
C LEU A 188 -11.31 -15.92 10.96
N LEU A 189 -11.84 -14.72 11.21
CA LEU A 189 -13.00 -14.21 10.48
C LEU A 189 -12.54 -13.29 9.37
N LEU A 190 -12.94 -13.55 8.13
CA LEU A 190 -12.70 -12.65 7.01
C LEU A 190 -13.95 -11.79 6.82
N LEU A 191 -13.85 -10.48 7.07
CA LEU A 191 -14.94 -9.55 6.83
C LEU A 191 -14.74 -8.90 5.47
N PHE A 192 -15.51 -9.35 4.48
CA PHE A 192 -15.52 -8.78 3.13
C PHE A 192 -16.56 -7.68 3.02
N SER A 193 -16.15 -6.49 2.64
CA SER A 193 -17.02 -5.45 2.10
C SER A 193 -17.19 -5.67 0.59
N HIS A 194 -18.42 -5.52 0.12
CA HIS A 194 -18.78 -5.56 -1.30
C HIS A 194 -18.61 -4.19 -1.97
N VAL A 195 -18.36 -3.14 -1.18
CA VAL A 195 -18.09 -1.78 -1.67
C VAL A 195 -16.60 -1.66 -2.02
N LEU A 196 -16.28 -2.06 -3.25
CA LEU A 196 -14.91 -2.07 -3.77
C LEU A 196 -14.68 -0.95 -4.78
N SER A 197 -13.42 -0.53 -4.92
CA SER A 197 -13.00 0.25 -6.07
C SER A 197 -12.80 -0.69 -7.27
N PRO A 198 -12.96 -0.22 -8.53
CA PRO A 198 -12.71 -1.06 -9.70
C PRO A 198 -11.31 -1.69 -9.75
N ALA A 199 -10.32 -1.03 -9.13
CA ALA A 199 -8.95 -1.53 -9.05
C ALA A 199 -8.76 -2.66 -8.03
N ASP A 200 -9.71 -2.84 -7.11
CA ASP A 200 -9.67 -3.83 -6.05
C ASP A 200 -10.64 -5.01 -6.29
N GLU A 201 -11.44 -4.96 -7.35
CA GLU A 201 -12.32 -6.06 -7.75
C GLU A 201 -11.53 -7.36 -7.96
N GLY A 202 -12.01 -8.46 -7.36
CA GLY A 202 -11.41 -9.79 -7.47
C GLY A 202 -10.09 -10.00 -6.70
N LYS A 203 -9.46 -8.94 -6.19
CA LYS A 203 -8.12 -9.00 -5.57
C LYS A 203 -7.99 -9.99 -4.41
N TRP A 204 -9.06 -10.17 -3.65
CA TRP A 204 -9.08 -11.04 -2.46
C TRP A 204 -9.96 -12.28 -2.61
N ASP A 205 -10.45 -12.59 -3.82
CA ASP A 205 -11.36 -13.72 -4.02
C ASP A 205 -10.74 -15.06 -3.64
N HIS A 206 -9.42 -15.21 -3.79
CA HIS A 206 -8.68 -16.38 -3.35
C HIS A 206 -8.83 -16.68 -1.84
N LEU A 207 -9.16 -15.68 -1.00
CA LEU A 207 -9.39 -15.90 0.44
C LEU A 207 -10.76 -16.51 0.73
N LYS A 208 -11.70 -16.49 -0.23
CA LYS A 208 -12.98 -17.20 -0.12
C LYS A 208 -12.81 -18.71 -0.29
N GLU A 209 -11.76 -19.15 -0.99
CA GLU A 209 -11.42 -20.56 -1.12
C GLU A 209 -11.13 -21.17 0.25
N TYR A 210 -11.73 -22.33 0.55
CA TYR A 210 -11.66 -23.00 1.85
C TYR A 210 -12.11 -22.14 3.04
N SER A 211 -13.00 -21.18 2.79
CA SER A 211 -13.68 -20.39 3.81
C SER A 211 -15.19 -20.59 3.71
N GLU A 212 -15.88 -20.59 4.85
CA GLU A 212 -17.33 -20.79 4.92
C GLU A 212 -18.03 -19.49 5.33
N PRO A 213 -19.09 -19.03 4.62
CA PRO A 213 -19.84 -17.85 5.05
C PRO A 213 -20.57 -18.16 6.37
N VAL A 214 -20.41 -17.30 7.37
CA VAL A 214 -21.05 -17.45 8.70
C VAL A 214 -22.06 -16.36 9.00
N LEU A 215 -21.92 -15.18 8.38
CA LEU A 215 -22.86 -14.08 8.50
C LEU A 215 -22.86 -13.25 7.22
N GLU A 216 -24.03 -12.78 6.82
CA GLU A 216 -24.19 -11.93 5.65
C GLU A 216 -25.03 -10.70 6.02
N GLY A 217 -24.60 -9.55 5.51
CA GLY A 217 -25.36 -8.31 5.53
C GLY A 217 -25.49 -7.75 4.11
N ASP A 218 -26.18 -6.62 3.97
CA ASP A 218 -26.53 -6.08 2.64
C ASP A 218 -25.33 -5.79 1.74
N SER A 219 -24.22 -5.34 2.32
CA SER A 219 -23.01 -4.89 1.61
C SER A 219 -21.75 -5.57 2.09
N TRP A 220 -21.86 -6.63 2.90
CA TRP A 220 -20.70 -7.33 3.45
C TRP A 220 -21.02 -8.78 3.78
N THR A 221 -19.98 -9.62 3.83
CA THR A 221 -20.09 -11.02 4.26
C THR A 221 -18.92 -11.36 5.17
N VAL A 222 -19.19 -12.08 6.25
CA VAL A 222 -18.20 -12.63 7.16
C VAL A 222 -18.03 -14.11 6.86
N TYR A 223 -16.78 -14.54 6.63
CA TYR A 223 -16.42 -15.93 6.43
C TYR A 223 -15.56 -16.46 7.59
N GLU A 224 -15.79 -17.69 8.01
CA GLU A 224 -14.85 -18.48 8.81
C GLU A 224 -13.72 -18.97 7.88
N SER A 225 -12.47 -18.69 8.27
CA SER A 225 -11.26 -19.10 7.55
C SER A 225 -10.32 -19.84 8.51
N PRO A 226 -10.30 -21.18 8.49
CA PRO A 226 -9.38 -21.98 9.29
C PRO A 226 -7.92 -21.67 8.93
N LEU A 227 -7.01 -21.68 9.91
CA LEU A 227 -5.58 -21.41 9.63
C LEU A 227 -4.95 -22.37 8.58
N PRO A 228 -5.31 -23.67 8.52
CA PRO A 228 -4.82 -24.56 7.46
C PRO A 228 -5.23 -24.14 6.03
N ALA A 229 -6.29 -23.33 5.87
CA ALA A 229 -6.76 -22.86 4.57
C ALA A 229 -5.69 -22.06 3.82
N PHE A 230 -4.81 -21.33 4.54
CA PHE A 230 -3.72 -20.57 3.91
C PHE A 230 -2.74 -21.48 3.17
N ALA A 231 -2.37 -22.63 3.75
CA ALA A 231 -1.51 -23.61 3.10
C ALA A 231 -2.22 -24.28 1.92
N GLN A 232 -3.52 -24.58 2.05
CA GLN A 232 -4.34 -25.17 0.98
C GLN A 232 -4.45 -24.24 -0.22
N ARG A 233 -4.68 -22.94 -0.02
CA ARG A 233 -4.69 -21.92 -1.08
C ARG A 233 -3.36 -21.84 -1.83
N ILE A 234 -2.24 -21.89 -1.12
CA ILE A 234 -0.90 -21.89 -1.75
C ILE A 234 -0.73 -23.12 -2.64
N LYS A 235 -1.09 -24.30 -2.12
CA LYS A 235 -1.01 -25.56 -2.88
C LYS A 235 -1.91 -25.50 -4.12
N GLN A 236 -3.18 -25.12 -3.95
CA GLN A 236 -4.13 -24.97 -5.05
C GLN A 236 -3.63 -23.99 -6.10
N ARG A 237 -3.02 -22.86 -5.69
CA ARG A 237 -2.45 -21.89 -6.62
C ARG A 237 -1.33 -22.50 -7.47
N VAL A 238 -0.41 -23.25 -6.85
CA VAL A 238 0.67 -23.93 -7.58
C VAL A 238 0.11 -25.01 -8.52
N ASP A 239 -0.84 -25.82 -8.07
CA ASP A 239 -1.46 -26.87 -8.87
C ASP A 239 -2.25 -26.31 -10.07
N SER A 240 -2.93 -25.17 -9.86
CA SER A 240 -3.63 -24.41 -10.91
C SER A 240 -2.65 -23.87 -11.95
N LEU A 241 -1.57 -23.20 -11.54
CA LEU A 241 -0.56 -22.67 -12.45
C LEU A 241 0.18 -23.77 -13.23
N ARG A 242 0.42 -24.93 -12.61
CA ARG A 242 1.01 -26.09 -13.30
C ARG A 242 0.07 -26.69 -14.34
N SER A 243 -1.22 -26.82 -14.01
CA SER A 243 -2.22 -27.28 -14.97
C SER A 243 -2.29 -26.32 -16.16
N GLU A 244 -2.32 -25.02 -15.87
CA GLU A 244 -2.29 -23.97 -16.90
C GLU A 244 -1.02 -24.02 -17.76
N ALA A 245 0.15 -24.31 -17.17
CA ALA A 245 1.39 -24.51 -17.92
C ALA A 245 1.32 -25.71 -18.89
N LYS A 246 0.70 -26.83 -18.47
CA LYS A 246 0.55 -28.04 -19.27
C LYS A 246 -0.39 -27.86 -20.46
N ASP A 247 -1.45 -27.08 -20.27
CA ASP A 247 -2.48 -26.84 -21.30
C ASP A 247 -2.05 -25.79 -22.34
N ARG A 248 -0.97 -25.05 -22.08
CA ARG A 248 -0.46 -24.01 -22.98
C ARG A 248 0.58 -24.55 -23.95
N ASN A 249 0.54 -24.05 -25.18
CA ASN A 249 1.68 -24.15 -26.08
C ASN A 249 2.81 -23.26 -25.53
N VAL A 250 3.81 -23.89 -24.93
CA VAL A 250 4.96 -23.20 -24.34
C VAL A 250 6.19 -23.30 -25.24
N PHE A 251 7.01 -22.25 -25.23
CA PHE A 251 8.24 -22.12 -26.02
C PHE A 251 9.44 -22.04 -25.08
N TYR A 252 10.43 -22.91 -25.25
CA TYR A 252 11.63 -22.92 -24.40
C TYR A 252 12.66 -21.90 -24.89
N ASN A 253 13.05 -20.96 -24.03
CA ASN A 253 14.06 -19.95 -24.31
C ASN A 253 14.80 -19.51 -23.02
N ASP A 254 16.12 -19.41 -23.08
CA ASP A 254 16.99 -18.94 -21.98
C ASP A 254 16.70 -19.56 -20.60
N GLY A 255 16.34 -20.86 -20.57
CA GLY A 255 16.03 -21.57 -19.33
C GLY A 255 14.61 -21.37 -18.80
N PHE A 256 13.73 -20.73 -19.57
CA PHE A 256 12.32 -20.52 -19.26
C PHE A 256 11.41 -21.13 -20.35
N TYR A 257 10.22 -21.53 -19.95
CA TYR A 257 9.09 -21.82 -20.82
C TYR A 257 8.20 -20.57 -20.89
N ALA A 258 8.01 -20.04 -22.09
CA ALA A 258 7.23 -18.84 -22.36
C ALA A 258 5.87 -19.19 -22.96
N SER A 259 4.80 -18.47 -22.58
CA SER A 259 3.43 -18.74 -23.05
C SER A 259 3.09 -18.24 -24.46
N ALA A 260 4.03 -17.59 -25.12
CA ALA A 260 3.90 -17.13 -26.49
C ALA A 260 5.26 -17.27 -27.20
N ASP A 261 5.22 -17.36 -28.54
CA ASP A 261 6.39 -17.33 -29.41
C ASP A 261 6.94 -15.89 -29.50
N SER A 262 7.27 -15.31 -28.34
CA SER A 262 7.91 -14.01 -28.25
C SER A 262 9.13 -14.15 -27.35
N MET A 263 10.31 -14.14 -27.98
CA MET A 263 11.62 -14.12 -27.32
C MET A 263 11.92 -12.76 -26.65
N ALA A 264 10.89 -12.09 -26.16
CA ALA A 264 10.93 -10.69 -25.80
C ALA A 264 10.88 -10.51 -24.27
N PHE A 265 11.86 -11.03 -23.53
CA PHE A 265 11.98 -10.72 -22.10
C PHE A 265 13.44 -10.55 -21.68
N ILE A 266 13.64 -9.97 -20.50
CA ILE A 266 14.95 -9.78 -19.89
C ILE A 266 14.85 -10.24 -18.45
N TYR A 267 15.72 -11.15 -18.06
CA TYR A 267 15.86 -11.60 -16.69
C TYR A 267 17.30 -11.46 -16.23
N ARG A 268 17.50 -10.78 -15.10
CA ARG A 268 18.79 -10.53 -14.45
C ARG A 268 18.71 -11.10 -13.04
N SER A 269 19.45 -12.18 -12.76
CA SER A 269 19.54 -12.72 -11.40
C SER A 269 20.45 -11.89 -10.50
N LEU A 270 21.29 -11.00 -11.07
CA LEU A 270 22.20 -10.13 -10.31
C LEU A 270 23.24 -10.90 -9.46
N ASP A 271 23.43 -12.19 -9.76
CA ASP A 271 24.43 -13.06 -9.12
C ASP A 271 25.88 -12.63 -9.39
N GLU A 272 26.09 -11.79 -10.41
CA GLU A 272 27.38 -11.17 -10.67
C GLU A 272 27.84 -10.22 -9.54
N PHE A 273 26.92 -9.76 -8.69
CA PHE A 273 27.21 -8.87 -7.57
C PHE A 273 27.30 -9.65 -6.25
N SER A 274 28.49 -9.80 -5.67
CA SER A 274 28.62 -10.32 -4.31
C SER A 274 27.98 -9.36 -3.31
N SER A 275 27.01 -9.83 -2.52
CA SER A 275 26.26 -9.01 -1.56
C SER A 275 26.03 -9.72 -0.23
N GLU A 276 25.75 -8.94 0.82
CA GLU A 276 25.40 -9.50 2.15
C GLU A 276 24.04 -10.19 2.14
N LYS A 277 23.11 -9.72 1.28
CA LYS A 277 21.75 -10.23 1.18
C LYS A 277 21.41 -10.50 -0.27
N SER A 278 20.99 -11.72 -0.55
CA SER A 278 20.35 -12.10 -1.80
C SER A 278 18.95 -12.67 -1.53
N TYR A 279 18.06 -12.48 -2.49
CA TYR A 279 16.78 -13.18 -2.52
C TYR A 279 17.00 -14.62 -3.02
N ARG A 280 17.72 -14.74 -4.13
CA ARG A 280 18.14 -16.00 -4.74
C ARG A 280 19.62 -15.96 -5.12
N GLY A 281 20.17 -17.15 -5.39
CA GLY A 281 21.55 -17.28 -5.84
C GLY A 281 22.58 -16.72 -4.87
N GLY A 282 23.72 -16.29 -5.41
CA GLY A 282 24.89 -15.85 -4.66
C GLY A 282 25.04 -14.33 -4.55
N GLY A 283 24.16 -13.55 -5.18
CA GLY A 283 24.33 -12.11 -5.31
C GLY A 283 23.05 -11.30 -5.35
N ALA A 284 23.20 -9.97 -5.24
CA ALA A 284 22.14 -8.98 -5.43
C ALA A 284 22.77 -7.59 -5.60
N ALA A 285 22.05 -6.65 -6.24
CA ALA A 285 22.50 -5.27 -6.33
C ALA A 285 22.35 -4.57 -4.96
N GLU A 286 23.47 -4.09 -4.40
CA GLU A 286 23.51 -3.29 -3.17
C GLU A 286 23.57 -1.80 -3.50
N LEU A 287 22.60 -1.03 -3.01
CA LEU A 287 22.47 0.41 -3.26
C LEU A 287 22.64 1.17 -1.93
N VAL A 288 23.39 2.26 -1.95
CA VAL A 288 23.84 2.98 -0.75
C VAL A 288 23.47 4.47 -0.81
N GLY A 289 22.83 4.98 0.24
CA GLY A 289 22.53 6.39 0.38
C GLY A 289 21.36 6.92 -0.46
N PRO A 290 21.15 8.25 -0.47
CA PRO A 290 19.87 8.83 -0.90
C PRO A 290 19.75 9.12 -2.40
N SER A 291 20.85 8.98 -3.14
CA SER A 291 20.95 9.31 -4.55
C SER A 291 20.22 8.31 -5.44
N TYR A 292 19.93 8.72 -6.68
CA TYR A 292 19.52 7.79 -7.73
C TYR A 292 20.66 6.83 -8.03
N GLN A 293 20.39 5.53 -7.98
CA GLN A 293 21.36 4.50 -8.30
C GLN A 293 20.75 3.49 -9.28
N THR A 294 21.49 3.23 -10.35
CA THR A 294 21.12 2.31 -11.41
C THR A 294 21.40 0.88 -10.97
N VAL A 295 20.42 -0.01 -11.19
CA VAL A 295 20.56 -1.46 -10.98
C VAL A 295 20.96 -2.13 -12.29
N CYS A 296 20.25 -1.83 -13.38
CA CYS A 296 20.59 -2.35 -14.70
C CYS A 296 20.20 -1.38 -15.82
N VAL A 297 20.87 -1.55 -16.97
CA VAL A 297 20.54 -0.87 -18.22
C VAL A 297 20.43 -1.93 -19.30
N ASP A 298 19.32 -1.93 -20.01
CA ASP A 298 18.95 -2.99 -20.93
C ASP A 298 18.24 -2.43 -22.18
N SER A 299 18.18 -3.21 -23.26
CA SER A 299 17.43 -2.84 -24.47
C SER A 299 16.02 -3.41 -24.37
N LEU A 300 14.98 -2.59 -24.54
CA LEU A 300 13.60 -3.02 -24.40
C LEU A 300 13.27 -4.17 -25.38
N PRO A 301 12.76 -5.31 -24.89
CA PRO A 301 12.59 -6.48 -25.72
C PRO A 301 11.31 -6.37 -26.55
N GLY A 302 11.32 -6.81 -27.82
CA GLY A 302 10.15 -6.73 -28.72
C GLY A 302 10.03 -5.42 -29.52
N GLY A 303 10.76 -4.37 -29.13
CA GLY A 303 11.17 -3.25 -29.99
C GLY A 303 10.07 -2.31 -30.52
N ALA A 304 8.78 -2.54 -30.27
CA ALA A 304 7.72 -1.65 -30.73
C ALA A 304 7.31 -0.62 -29.67
N GLY A 305 7.13 0.62 -30.10
CA GLY A 305 6.54 1.68 -29.27
C GLY A 305 5.06 1.42 -28.99
N GLY A 306 4.59 1.83 -27.81
CA GLY A 306 3.19 1.69 -27.41
C GLY A 306 2.79 0.28 -26.95
N MET A 307 3.73 -0.61 -26.69
CA MET A 307 3.47 -1.91 -26.06
C MET A 307 3.43 -1.78 -24.54
N ASP A 308 2.56 -2.56 -23.90
CA ASP A 308 2.49 -2.64 -22.43
C ASP A 308 3.52 -3.66 -21.91
N TYR A 309 4.22 -3.30 -20.85
CA TYR A 309 5.26 -4.09 -20.18
C TYR A 309 5.01 -4.17 -18.68
N THR A 310 5.58 -5.20 -18.07
CA THR A 310 5.69 -5.35 -16.62
C THR A 310 7.15 -5.49 -16.26
N LEU A 311 7.65 -4.54 -15.46
CA LEU A 311 8.89 -4.69 -14.71
C LEU A 311 8.56 -5.33 -13.37
N SER A 312 9.25 -6.38 -12.98
CA SER A 312 9.15 -6.99 -11.65
C SER A 312 10.54 -7.18 -11.05
N LEU A 313 10.67 -6.96 -9.74
CA LEU A 313 11.94 -7.07 -9.03
C LEU A 313 11.70 -7.34 -7.55
N TRP A 314 12.61 -8.05 -6.93
CA TRP A 314 12.61 -8.27 -5.49
C TRP A 314 13.40 -7.17 -4.79
N VAL A 315 12.84 -6.60 -3.73
CA VAL A 315 13.52 -5.57 -2.91
C VAL A 315 13.49 -5.97 -1.46
N TYR A 316 14.63 -5.85 -0.78
CA TYR A 316 14.72 -6.10 0.65
C TYR A 316 14.23 -4.89 1.45
N VAL A 317 13.15 -5.06 2.22
CA VAL A 317 12.46 -3.99 2.96
C VAL A 317 12.29 -4.38 4.42
N ARG A 318 13.24 -3.95 5.26
CA ARG A 318 13.28 -4.22 6.70
C ARG A 318 13.66 -2.99 7.52
N GLU A 319 14.51 -2.12 7.00
CA GLU A 319 15.00 -0.95 7.72
C GLU A 319 14.01 0.22 7.63
N PRO A 320 13.83 1.00 8.71
CA PRO A 320 12.95 2.16 8.75
C PRO A 320 13.09 3.09 7.53
N GLY A 321 11.97 3.38 6.86
CA GLY A 321 11.91 4.32 5.74
C GLY A 321 12.18 3.71 4.37
N GLN A 322 12.64 2.45 4.27
CA GLN A 322 12.89 1.79 2.98
C GLN A 322 11.64 1.71 2.09
N GLY A 323 10.44 1.54 2.67
CA GLY A 323 9.20 1.53 1.89
C GLY A 323 8.80 2.87 1.29
N THR A 324 9.45 3.98 1.72
CA THR A 324 9.30 5.30 1.07
C THR A 324 10.23 5.50 -0.13
N SER A 325 11.08 4.52 -0.41
CA SER A 325 11.91 4.52 -1.61
C SER A 325 11.07 4.35 -2.86
N THR A 326 11.63 4.76 -3.98
CA THR A 326 10.99 4.67 -5.29
C THR A 326 11.88 3.89 -6.25
N ILE A 327 11.31 2.93 -6.96
CA ILE A 327 11.90 2.39 -8.18
C ILE A 327 11.72 3.43 -9.27
N PHE A 328 12.77 3.71 -10.03
CA PHE A 328 12.66 4.50 -11.25
C PHE A 328 12.90 3.62 -12.47
N LEU A 329 12.16 3.90 -13.52
CA LEU A 329 12.39 3.38 -14.86
C LEU A 329 12.52 4.58 -15.79
N LYS A 330 13.63 4.67 -16.50
CA LYS A 330 13.82 5.67 -17.57
C LYS A 330 13.96 4.96 -18.89
N GLU A 331 13.33 5.49 -19.92
CA GLU A 331 13.42 5.01 -21.28
C GLU A 331 14.18 6.03 -22.13
N TYR A 332 15.11 5.55 -22.95
CA TYR A 332 15.98 6.33 -23.81
C TYR A 332 15.85 5.88 -25.25
N ASP A 333 15.91 6.82 -26.20
CA ASP A 333 16.08 6.46 -27.60
C ASP A 333 17.52 6.00 -27.91
N GLN A 334 17.76 5.61 -29.16
CA GLN A 334 19.10 5.17 -29.59
C GLN A 334 20.15 6.29 -29.56
N SER A 335 19.74 7.57 -29.57
CA SER A 335 20.64 8.72 -29.44
C SER A 335 20.99 9.05 -27.99
N GLY A 336 20.36 8.37 -27.01
CA GLY A 336 20.53 8.61 -25.58
C GLY A 336 19.64 9.72 -25.02
N ARG A 337 18.65 10.20 -25.77
CA ARG A 337 17.66 11.16 -25.28
C ARG A 337 16.61 10.43 -24.45
N GLU A 338 16.31 10.96 -23.27
CA GLU A 338 15.24 10.46 -22.41
C GLU A 338 13.87 10.68 -23.07
N LEU A 339 13.13 9.59 -23.25
CA LEU A 339 11.77 9.56 -23.80
C LEU A 339 10.72 9.62 -22.70
N GLN A 340 10.94 8.92 -21.59
CA GLN A 340 10.08 8.97 -20.42
C GLN A 340 10.83 8.57 -19.14
N GLN A 341 10.29 9.03 -18.00
CA GLN A 341 10.64 8.53 -16.67
C GLN A 341 9.36 8.18 -15.91
N ARG A 342 9.37 7.00 -15.28
CA ARG A 342 8.34 6.53 -14.35
C ARG A 342 8.96 6.30 -12.98
N THR A 343 8.16 6.51 -11.94
CA THR A 343 8.58 6.22 -10.56
C THR A 343 7.47 5.48 -9.83
N TYR A 344 7.87 4.50 -9.03
CA TYR A 344 6.98 3.57 -8.35
C TYR A 344 7.38 3.49 -6.88
N GLY A 345 6.50 3.90 -5.98
CA GLY A 345 6.75 3.80 -4.54
C GLY A 345 6.69 2.35 -4.07
N ILE A 346 7.74 1.86 -3.40
CA ILE A 346 7.83 0.47 -2.92
C ILE A 346 6.62 0.11 -2.05
N GLY A 347 6.23 0.99 -1.13
CA GLY A 347 5.10 0.76 -0.22
C GLY A 347 3.72 0.63 -0.88
N PHE A 348 3.60 0.94 -2.17
CA PHE A 348 2.35 0.88 -2.93
C PHE A 348 2.32 -0.22 -4.00
N GLN A 349 3.48 -0.71 -4.45
CA GLN A 349 3.60 -1.67 -5.56
C GLN A 349 3.92 -3.11 -5.13
N ALA A 350 3.93 -3.38 -3.82
CA ALA A 350 4.22 -4.72 -3.31
C ALA A 350 3.08 -5.70 -3.68
N SER A 351 3.41 -6.69 -4.51
CA SER A 351 2.50 -7.77 -4.92
C SER A 351 2.52 -8.93 -3.92
N VAL A 352 3.71 -9.38 -3.50
CA VAL A 352 3.89 -10.46 -2.52
C VAL A 352 5.03 -10.19 -1.56
N TYR A 353 4.98 -10.84 -0.41
CA TYR A 353 5.85 -10.63 0.74
C TYR A 353 6.48 -11.95 1.19
N ASP A 354 7.81 -12.07 1.10
CA ASP A 354 8.57 -13.21 1.61
C ASP A 354 9.01 -12.94 3.06
N PRO A 355 8.77 -13.86 4.01
CA PRO A 355 9.05 -13.65 5.44
C PRO A 355 10.54 -13.42 5.76
N LYS A 356 11.45 -13.58 4.78
CA LYS A 356 12.85 -13.15 4.91
C LYS A 356 13.05 -11.63 4.80
N GLY A 357 12.00 -10.85 4.54
CA GLY A 357 12.07 -9.39 4.41
C GLY A 357 12.13 -8.88 2.97
N TRP A 358 11.86 -9.75 1.99
CA TRP A 358 11.85 -9.40 0.58
C TRP A 358 10.42 -9.18 0.08
N VAL A 359 10.21 -8.15 -0.74
CA VAL A 359 8.93 -7.90 -1.42
C VAL A 359 9.12 -7.95 -2.92
N LEU A 360 8.18 -8.59 -3.62
CA LEU A 360 8.10 -8.52 -5.08
C LEU A 360 7.32 -7.27 -5.44
N LEU A 361 7.91 -6.42 -6.27
CA LEU A 361 7.24 -5.27 -6.86
C LEU A 361 6.84 -5.61 -8.29
N GLU A 362 5.66 -5.17 -8.71
CA GLU A 362 5.23 -5.21 -10.12
C GLU A 362 4.89 -3.79 -10.58
N CYS A 363 5.63 -3.33 -11.57
CA CYS A 363 5.62 -1.96 -12.07
C CYS A 363 5.17 -1.98 -13.54
N PRO A 364 3.86 -1.86 -13.82
CA PRO A 364 3.37 -1.81 -15.19
C PRO A 364 3.73 -0.47 -15.83
N PHE A 365 4.14 -0.50 -17.10
CA PHE A 365 4.40 0.70 -17.90
C PHE A 365 4.14 0.45 -19.39
N LYS A 366 4.03 1.52 -20.15
CA LYS A 366 3.85 1.48 -21.61
C LYS A 366 5.08 2.07 -22.28
N SER A 367 5.64 1.38 -23.28
CA SER A 367 6.80 1.86 -24.03
C SER A 367 6.46 3.08 -24.88
N VAL A 368 7.44 3.96 -25.09
CA VAL A 368 7.28 5.14 -25.95
C VAL A 368 8.07 4.99 -27.24
N GLY A 369 9.34 4.58 -27.15
CA GLY A 369 10.24 4.47 -28.28
C GLY A 369 10.21 3.10 -28.94
N GLU A 370 10.55 3.09 -30.22
CA GLU A 370 10.91 1.86 -30.92
C GLU A 370 12.36 1.50 -30.60
N SER A 371 12.62 0.24 -30.25
CA SER A 371 13.96 -0.29 -29.93
C SER A 371 14.73 0.59 -28.92
N SER A 372 14.03 1.05 -27.89
CA SER A 372 14.55 1.93 -26.83
C SER A 372 15.41 1.17 -25.83
N LYS A 373 16.24 1.91 -25.09
CA LYS A 373 16.95 1.41 -23.91
C LYS A 373 16.17 1.78 -22.67
N ILE A 374 16.23 0.92 -21.66
CA ILE A 374 15.65 1.16 -20.35
C ILE A 374 16.74 1.16 -19.28
N GLU A 375 16.64 2.08 -18.35
CA GLU A 375 17.43 2.14 -17.12
C GLU A 375 16.48 1.90 -15.96
N VAL A 376 16.78 0.87 -15.16
CA VAL A 376 16.05 0.56 -13.93
C VAL A 376 16.96 0.83 -12.75
N GLY A 377 16.41 1.47 -11.73
CA GLY A 377 17.12 1.67 -10.49
C GLY A 377 16.20 2.08 -9.36
N LEU A 378 16.82 2.51 -8.26
CA LEU A 378 16.10 2.90 -7.06
C LEU A 378 16.66 4.22 -6.52
N ARG A 379 15.77 4.98 -5.89
CA ARG A 379 16.13 6.13 -5.06
C ARG A 379 15.50 5.98 -3.68
N TRP A 380 16.30 6.19 -2.64
CA TRP A 380 15.84 6.20 -1.25
C TRP A 380 16.11 7.58 -0.60
N PRO A 381 15.27 8.60 -0.85
CA PRO A 381 15.59 9.99 -0.47
C PRO A 381 15.82 10.23 1.03
N LYS A 382 15.31 9.35 1.89
CA LYS A 382 15.42 9.44 3.35
C LYS A 382 16.59 8.64 3.92
N ALA A 383 17.40 8.01 3.07
CA ALA A 383 18.57 7.26 3.49
C ALA A 383 19.66 8.20 4.01
N ASP A 384 20.35 7.79 5.07
CA ASP A 384 21.68 8.31 5.38
C ASP A 384 22.72 7.73 4.40
N GLU A 385 23.88 8.37 4.29
CA GLU A 385 24.95 8.03 3.33
C GLU A 385 25.46 6.58 3.44
N ASN A 386 25.25 5.90 4.57
CA ASN A 386 25.71 4.53 4.80
C ASN A 386 24.58 3.50 4.79
N GLN A 387 23.32 3.93 4.65
CA GLN A 387 22.20 3.01 4.66
C GLN A 387 22.08 2.27 3.33
N LYS A 388 21.76 0.99 3.42
CA LYS A 388 21.77 0.04 2.30
C LYS A 388 20.37 -0.46 1.99
N ILE A 389 20.12 -0.73 0.71
CA ILE A 389 18.94 -1.44 0.23
C ILE A 389 19.36 -2.38 -0.90
N TRP A 390 18.78 -3.58 -0.93
CA TRP A 390 19.15 -4.63 -1.88
C TRP A 390 18.03 -4.87 -2.88
N VAL A 391 18.40 -5.03 -4.14
CA VAL A 391 17.51 -5.36 -5.25
C VAL A 391 18.00 -6.65 -5.90
N ASP A 392 17.08 -7.55 -6.20
CA ASP A 392 17.39 -8.86 -6.76
C ASP A 392 16.37 -9.29 -7.81
N GLU A 393 16.73 -10.25 -8.66
CA GLU A 393 15.84 -10.97 -9.58
C GLU A 393 14.98 -10.01 -10.44
N VAL A 394 15.63 -9.17 -11.24
CA VAL A 394 14.95 -8.20 -12.11
C VAL A 394 14.43 -8.90 -13.36
N LEU A 395 13.12 -8.81 -13.59
CA LEU A 395 12.45 -9.37 -14.76
C LEU A 395 11.65 -8.27 -15.48
N LEU A 396 11.92 -8.09 -16.76
CA LEU A 396 11.15 -7.24 -17.66
C LEU A 396 10.54 -8.08 -18.78
N LYS A 397 9.23 -7.93 -19.01
CA LYS A 397 8.52 -8.65 -20.07
C LYS A 397 7.30 -7.87 -20.57
N PRO A 398 6.83 -8.09 -21.81
CA PRO A 398 5.53 -7.64 -22.28
C PRO A 398 4.40 -8.08 -21.35
N ALA A 399 3.38 -7.25 -21.23
CA ALA A 399 2.15 -7.60 -20.54
C ALA A 399 1.49 -8.80 -21.25
N GLY A 400 1.07 -9.80 -20.48
CA GLY A 400 0.47 -11.03 -21.00
C GLY A 400 1.45 -12.15 -21.40
N LEU A 401 2.76 -11.89 -21.45
CA LEU A 401 3.75 -12.96 -21.57
C LEU A 401 3.95 -13.62 -20.21
N ASP A 402 3.62 -14.90 -20.08
CA ASP A 402 3.92 -15.67 -18.87
C ASP A 402 5.20 -16.47 -19.08
N LEU A 403 6.06 -16.42 -18.07
CA LEU A 403 7.32 -17.15 -18.04
C LEU A 403 7.28 -18.16 -16.90
N ILE A 404 7.78 -19.35 -17.17
CA ILE A 404 7.68 -20.51 -16.29
C ILE A 404 9.04 -21.19 -16.23
N ARG A 405 9.47 -21.61 -15.05
CA ARG A 405 10.66 -22.45 -14.88
C ARG A 405 10.41 -23.41 -13.74
N GLU A 406 10.65 -24.70 -13.96
CA GLU A 406 10.50 -25.70 -12.91
C GLU A 406 11.79 -26.47 -12.74
N THR A 407 12.21 -26.62 -11.49
CA THR A 407 13.37 -27.44 -11.10
C THR A 407 12.91 -28.49 -10.08
N SER A 408 13.81 -29.40 -9.70
CA SER A 408 13.49 -30.53 -8.80
C SER A 408 12.92 -30.16 -7.43
N GLY A 409 12.97 -28.89 -7.01
CA GLY A 409 12.44 -28.45 -5.71
C GLY A 409 11.77 -27.07 -5.74
N GLU A 410 11.56 -26.50 -6.92
CA GLU A 410 11.05 -25.13 -7.04
C GLU A 410 10.23 -24.95 -8.31
N PHE A 411 9.07 -24.31 -8.15
CA PHE A 411 8.23 -23.85 -9.25
C PHE A 411 8.32 -22.33 -9.36
N TRP A 412 8.64 -21.85 -10.55
CA TRP A 412 8.79 -20.43 -10.85
C TRP A 412 7.74 -19.99 -11.86
N TRP A 413 7.05 -18.89 -11.58
CA TRP A 413 6.08 -18.28 -12.49
C TRP A 413 6.16 -16.76 -12.38
N ASN A 414 6.50 -16.05 -13.46
CA ASN A 414 6.56 -14.58 -13.49
C ASN A 414 7.22 -13.96 -12.24
N ASN A 415 8.44 -14.40 -11.94
CA ASN A 415 9.24 -13.95 -10.79
C ASN A 415 8.67 -14.29 -9.40
N ARG A 416 7.69 -15.18 -9.33
CA ARG A 416 7.26 -15.83 -8.08
C ARG A 416 7.91 -17.19 -7.99
N HIS A 417 8.36 -17.53 -6.79
CA HIS A 417 9.23 -18.66 -6.51
C HIS A 417 8.59 -19.53 -5.43
N TRP A 418 7.90 -20.63 -5.76
CA TRP A 418 7.36 -21.55 -4.75
C TRP A 418 8.31 -22.70 -4.49
N LYS A 419 8.62 -22.95 -3.22
CA LYS A 419 9.33 -24.16 -2.80
C LYS A 419 8.36 -25.34 -2.83
N LEU A 420 8.75 -26.41 -3.49
CA LEU A 420 7.97 -27.63 -3.55
C LEU A 420 8.38 -28.53 -2.39
N GLU A 421 7.55 -28.61 -1.35
CA GLU A 421 7.74 -29.61 -0.29
C GLU A 421 7.13 -30.94 -0.73
N ASN A 422 8.00 -31.95 -0.86
CA ASN A 422 7.76 -33.31 -1.38
C ASN A 422 7.39 -33.39 -2.87
N ALA A 423 8.12 -34.25 -3.57
CA ALA A 423 8.08 -34.47 -5.01
C ALA A 423 6.65 -34.69 -5.53
N LEU A 424 6.14 -33.70 -6.25
CA LEU A 424 5.04 -33.86 -7.19
C LEU A 424 5.65 -33.95 -8.61
N PRO A 425 5.09 -34.77 -9.51
CA PRO A 425 5.68 -35.09 -10.80
C PRO A 425 5.94 -33.83 -11.65
N ARG A 426 7.04 -33.86 -12.40
CA ARG A 426 7.53 -32.73 -13.19
C ARG A 426 6.52 -32.37 -14.28
N LEU A 427 6.60 -31.13 -14.79
CA LEU A 427 5.88 -30.73 -16.01
C LEU A 427 6.10 -31.69 -17.20
N ASN A 428 7.22 -32.43 -17.21
CA ASN A 428 7.59 -33.41 -18.24
C ASN A 428 7.38 -34.89 -17.84
N ASP A 429 6.73 -35.16 -16.70
CA ASP A 429 6.34 -36.52 -16.30
C ASP A 429 4.85 -36.79 -16.58
#